data_AF-A0A090QCY3-F1
#
_entry.id   AF-A0A090QCY3-F1
#
_cell.length_a   1.000
_cell.length_b   1.000
_cell.length_c   1.000
_cell.angle_alpha   90.00
_cell.angle_beta   90.00
_cell.angle_gamma   90.00
#
_symmetry.space_group_name_H-M   'P 1'
#
loop_
_entity.id
_entity.type
_entity.pdbx_description
1 polymer ?
#
loop_
_entity_poly.entity_id
_entity_poly.type
_entity_poly.pdbx_seq_one_letter_code
_entity_poly.pdbx_strand_id
1 'polypeptide(L)' 'MAQQATIQGVILDEFNEPVKDVNVSIQGTTIGTASNENGFYQLKSACKSKSGHHIYRNKL' A
#
# COMPACT_ATOMS: atom_id res chain seq x y z
N MET A 1 16.83 -10.42 6.26
CA MET A 1 16.50 -9.11 6.86
C MET A 1 15.09 -8.74 6.42
N ALA A 2 14.17 -8.47 7.34
CA ALA A 2 12.82 -8.02 7.00
C ALA A 2 12.80 -6.49 7.01
N GLN A 3 12.43 -5.86 5.90
CA GLN A 3 12.31 -4.40 5.83
C GLN A 3 10.87 -4.03 6.18
N GLN A 4 10.69 -3.19 7.18
CA GLN A 4 9.38 -2.69 7.55
C GLN A 4 9.14 -1.39 6.78
N ALA A 5 8.14 -1.39 5.91
CA ALA A 5 7.69 -0.22 5.18
C ALA A 5 6.28 0.14 5.67
N THR A 6 6.14 1.37 6.13
CA THR A 6 4.85 1.93 6.54
C THR A 6 4.28 2.72 5.38
N ILE A 7 3.10 2.33 4.92
CA ILE A 7 2.33 3.04 3.89
C ILE A 7 1.19 3.73 4.62
N GLN A 8 1.05 5.04 4.43
CA GLN A 8 0.05 5.84 5.10
C GLN A 8 -0.46 6.94 4.18
N GLY A 9 -1.73 7.27 4.30
CA GLY A 9 -2.38 8.27 3.47
C GLY A 9 -3.81 8.54 3.89
N VAL A 10 -4.51 9.37 3.12
CA VAL A 10 -5.91 9.71 3.31
C VAL A 10 -6.66 9.37 2.02
N ILE A 11 -7.82 8.73 2.15
CA ILE A 11 -8.72 8.41 1.05
C ILE A 11 -9.80 9.48 1.01
N LEU A 12 -9.91 10.13 -0.13
CA LEU A 12 -10.87 11.20 -0.40
C LEU A 12 -11.77 10.76 -1.57
N ASP A 13 -13.04 11.14 -1.51
CA ASP A 13 -14.01 10.95 -2.58
C ASP A 13 -13.92 12.07 -3.63
N GLU A 14 -14.79 12.04 -4.65
CA GLU A 14 -14.84 13.06 -5.71
C GLU A 14 -15.15 14.47 -5.19
N PHE A 15 -15.81 14.58 -4.03
CA PHE A 15 -16.08 15.83 -3.32
C PHE A 15 -14.96 16.26 -2.37
N ASN A 16 -13.82 15.60 -2.41
CA ASN A 16 -12.70 15.85 -1.51
C ASN A 16 -13.03 15.53 -0.03
N GLU A 17 -14.04 14.70 0.20
CA GLU A 17 -14.51 14.27 1.52
C GLU A 17 -13.82 12.96 1.96
N PRO A 18 -13.42 12.82 3.23
CA PRO A 18 -12.78 11.61 3.71
C PRO A 18 -13.74 10.41 3.73
N VAL A 19 -13.30 9.28 3.15
CA VAL A 19 -14.12 8.06 3.07
C VAL A 19 -13.68 7.04 4.11
N LYS A 20 -14.59 6.70 5.03
CA LYS A 20 -14.37 5.66 6.05
C LYS A 20 -14.69 4.26 5.55
N ASP A 21 -14.14 3.26 6.23
CA ASP A 21 -14.42 1.83 5.97
C ASP A 21 -13.97 1.34 4.58
N VAL A 22 -13.01 2.03 3.97
CA VAL A 22 -12.46 1.62 2.68
C VAL A 22 -11.40 0.56 2.90
N ASN A 23 -11.56 -0.58 2.24
CA ASN A 23 -10.63 -1.69 2.30
C ASN A 23 -9.42 -1.43 1.38
N VAL A 24 -8.24 -1.31 1.99
CA VAL A 24 -6.95 -1.15 1.30
C VAL A 24 -6.17 -2.46 1.44
N SER A 25 -5.78 -3.07 0.32
CA SER A 25 -4.96 -4.29 0.34
C SER A 25 -3.73 -4.13 -0.54
N ILE A 26 -2.62 -4.73 -0.12
CA ILE A 26 -1.41 -4.79 -0.96
C ILE A 26 -1.50 -6.04 -1.82
N GLN A 27 -1.63 -5.85 -3.12
CA GLN A 27 -1.70 -6.93 -4.10
C GLN A 27 -0.51 -7.89 -3.95
N GLY A 28 -0.80 -9.19 -3.97
CA GLY A 28 0.22 -10.23 -3.76
C GLY A 28 0.62 -10.47 -2.30
N THR A 29 -0.08 -9.83 -1.35
CA THR A 29 0.09 -10.10 0.09
C THR A 29 -1.26 -10.36 0.76
N THR A 30 -1.24 -10.93 1.96
CA THR A 30 -2.41 -11.04 2.83
C THR A 30 -2.55 -9.82 3.75
N ILE A 31 -1.80 -8.74 3.49
CA ILE A 31 -1.81 -7.55 4.32
C ILE A 31 -2.82 -6.56 3.75
N GLY A 32 -3.81 -6.22 4.58
CA GLY A 32 -4.79 -5.19 4.31
C GLY A 32 -5.05 -4.34 5.55
N THR A 33 -5.62 -3.16 5.33
CA THR A 33 -6.10 -2.25 6.38
C THR A 33 -7.39 -1.58 5.93
N ALA A 34 -8.18 -1.08 6.86
CA ALA A 34 -9.36 -0.27 6.56
C ALA A 34 -9.08 1.20 6.88
N SER A 35 -9.63 2.13 6.10
CA SER A 35 -9.59 3.56 6.45
C SER A 35 -10.50 3.87 7.63
N ASN A 36 -10.07 4.80 8.48
CA ASN A 36 -10.84 5.25 9.64
C ASN A 36 -11.89 6.33 9.25
N GLU A 37 -12.57 6.89 10.25
CA GLU A 37 -13.59 7.95 10.08
C GLU A 37 -13.09 9.22 9.37
N ASN A 38 -11.78 9.46 9.39
CA ASN A 38 -11.14 10.59 8.72
C ASN A 38 -10.55 10.21 7.36
N GLY A 39 -10.89 9.04 6.82
CA GLY A 39 -10.32 8.49 5.58
C GLY A 39 -8.84 8.12 5.71
N PHE A 40 -8.25 8.22 6.90
CA PHE A 40 -6.85 7.92 7.14
C PHE A 40 -6.66 6.41 7.22
N TYR A 41 -5.68 5.91 6.48
CA TYR A 41 -5.26 4.51 6.52
C TYR A 41 -3.77 4.43 6.81
N GLN A 42 -3.39 3.42 7.60
CA GLN A 42 -1.99 3.10 7.86
C GLN A 42 -1.81 1.59 7.75
N LEU A 43 -0.90 1.18 6.88
CA LEU A 43 -0.61 -0.19 6.57
C LEU A 43 0.88 -0.43 6.80
N LYS A 44 1.18 -1.22 7.83
CA LYS A 44 2.54 -1.63 8.15
C LYS A 44 2.82 -2.93 7.41
N SER A 45 3.58 -2.85 6.33
CA SER A 45 4.02 -4.03 5.60
C SER A 45 5.43 -4.40 6.02
N ALA A 46 5.62 -5.66 6.44
CA ALA A 46 6.95 -6.24 6.40
C ALA A 46 7.25 -6.53 4.92
N CYS A 47 7.77 -5.54 4.20
CA CYS A 47 8.28 -5.73 2.86
C CYS A 47 9.40 -6.78 2.93
N LYS A 48 9.09 -7.99 2.45
CA LYS A 48 10.13 -8.86 1.93
C LYS A 48 10.54 -8.20 0.63
N SER A 49 11.56 -7.34 0.68
CA SER A 49 12.19 -6.84 -0.53
C SER A 49 12.69 -8.05 -1.29
N LYS A 50 11.88 -8.51 -2.25
CA LYS A 50 12.41 -9.23 -3.38
C LYS A 50 13.06 -8.15 -4.22
N SER A 51 14.31 -7.84 -3.91
CA SER A 51 15.25 -7.17 -4.81
C SER A 51 15.55 -8.10 -5.99
N GLY A 52 14.51 -8.51 -6.71
CA GLY A 52 14.60 -9.10 -8.03
C GLY A 52 14.65 -7.95 -9.02
N HIS A 53 15.85 -7.44 -9.26
CA HIS A 53 16.13 -6.46 -10.29
C HIS A 53 15.83 -7.10 -11.66
N HIS A 54 14.59 -7.00 -12.13
CA HIS A 54 14.22 -7.42 -13.48
C HIS A 54 14.70 -6.35 -14.47
N ILE A 55 16.01 -6.38 -14.76
CA ILE A 55 16.55 -5.69 -15.92
C ILE A 55 16.02 -6.35 -17.18
N TYR A 56 15.05 -5.70 -17.82
CA TYR A 56 14.79 -5.92 -19.23
C TYR A 56 15.95 -5.32 -20.02
N ARG A 57 17.05 -6.09 -20.18
CA ARG A 57 18.07 -5.77 -21.18
C ARG A 57 17.50 -6.14 -22.55
N ASN A 58 17.05 -5.14 -23.28
CA ASN A 58 16.77 -5.27 -24.71
C ASN A 58 18.10 -5.59 -25.42
N LYS A 59 18.27 -6.82 -25.88
CA LYS A 59 19.42 -7.26 -26.67
C LYS A 59 19.09 -6.95 -28.13
N LEU A 60 19.75 -5.94 -28.68
CA LEU A 60 19.92 -5.78 -30.13
C LEU A 60 21.05 -6.71 -30.59
#